data_AF-A0A1I2TYX9-F1
#
_entry.id   AF-A0A1I2TYX9-F1
#
_cell.length_a   1.000
_cell.length_b   1.000
_cell.length_c   1.000
_cell.angle_alpha   90.00
_cell.angle_beta   90.00
_cell.angle_gamma   90.00
#
_symmetry.space_group_name_H-M   'P 1'
#
loop_
_entity.id
_entity.type
_entity.pdbx_description
1 polymer ?
#
loop_
_entity_poly.entity_id
_entity_poly.type
_entity_poly.pdbx_seq_one_letter_code
_entity_poly.pdbx_strand_id
1 'polypeptide(L)'
;MFEILESLLIALLAVAVLFPVIRYALRRLSPAVNLERLTADEEKYMQKQELKLMIAYFFFACVFSVFFSGALALVSSIIHASGEHLHVLTPNFRAFFAPGLLLGLTLALIPLYLIQSSLLGQDYELYRKYITQVEGQKSFQTYKLLFAMMLVVSVVVNWYAMRWHVNIDTDRIEITNLLQENRTYNMKEISSIHYLGAEGEYLIAFRDGSQLNTSYLKQVQFELIALLSERSGHRVVR
;
A
#
# COMPACT_ATOMS: atom_id res chain seq x y z
N MET A 1 4.81 13.22 6.71
CA MET A 1 3.81 13.72 5.72
C MET A 1 4.43 13.99 4.35
N PHE A 2 5.59 14.65 4.27
CA PHE A 2 6.28 14.90 2.99
C PHE A 2 6.62 13.59 2.24
N GLU A 3 7.20 12.60 2.92
CA GLU A 3 7.52 11.28 2.34
C GLU A 3 6.27 10.53 1.80
N ILE A 4 5.12 10.69 2.45
CA ILE A 4 3.84 10.10 2.01
C ILE A 4 3.39 10.77 0.72
N LEU A 5 3.47 12.10 0.65
CA LEU A 5 3.11 12.87 -0.54
C LEU A 5 4.04 12.54 -1.72
N GLU A 6 5.34 12.43 -1.45
CA GLU A 6 6.35 12.02 -2.43
C GLU A 6 6.05 10.61 -2.96
N SER A 7 5.77 9.65 -2.06
CA SER A 7 5.42 8.28 -2.46
C SER A 7 4.12 8.21 -3.26
N LEU A 8 3.11 9.04 -2.94
CA LEU A 8 1.88 9.16 -3.72
C LEU A 8 2.15 9.74 -5.13
N LEU A 9 3.03 10.74 -5.23
CA LEU A 9 3.43 11.34 -6.51
C LEU A 9 4.22 10.35 -7.37
N ILE A 10 5.12 9.57 -6.78
CA ILE A 10 5.86 8.52 -7.49
C ILE A 10 4.89 7.44 -7.97
N ALA A 11 3.93 7.02 -7.15
CA ALA A 11 2.91 6.06 -7.54
C ALA A 11 2.06 6.59 -8.70
N LEU A 12 1.69 7.87 -8.69
CA LEU A 12 0.99 8.52 -9.80
C LEU A 12 1.83 8.50 -11.08
N LEU A 13 3.12 8.83 -10.99
CA LEU A 13 4.03 8.79 -12.13
C LEU A 13 4.10 7.37 -12.71
N ALA A 14 4.22 6.36 -11.84
CA ALA A 14 4.26 4.96 -12.26
C ALA A 14 2.97 4.55 -12.97
N VAL A 15 1.80 4.93 -12.45
CA VAL A 15 0.50 4.68 -13.10
C VAL A 15 0.40 5.42 -14.43
N ALA A 16 0.78 6.69 -14.49
CA ALA A 16 0.74 7.51 -15.70
C ALA A 16 1.63 6.97 -16.82
N VAL A 17 2.76 6.32 -16.48
CA VAL A 17 3.66 5.67 -17.44
C VAL A 17 3.19 4.26 -17.83
N LEU A 18 2.68 3.47 -16.88
CA LEU A 18 2.18 2.12 -17.13
C LEU A 18 0.89 2.10 -17.95
N PHE A 19 0.01 3.08 -17.74
CA PHE A 19 -1.31 3.10 -18.36
C PHE A 19 -1.27 3.18 -19.90
N PRO A 20 -0.43 4.03 -20.54
CA PRO A 20 -0.18 3.98 -21.98
C PRO A 20 0.31 2.62 -22.49
N VAL A 21 1.18 1.95 -21.74
CA VAL A 21 1.73 0.63 -22.11
C VAL A 21 0.63 -0.44 -22.08
N ILE A 22 -0.18 -0.44 -21.01
CA ILE A 22 -1.33 -1.34 -20.88
C ILE A 22 -2.32 -1.10 -22.03
N ARG A 23 -2.63 0.16 -22.34
CA ARG A 23 -3.51 0.52 -23.46
C ARG A 23 -2.99 0.05 -24.80
N TYR A 24 -1.69 0.25 -25.06
CA TYR A 24 -1.05 -0.22 -26.28
C TYR A 24 -1.14 -1.75 -26.41
N ALA A 25 -0.87 -2.48 -25.33
CA ALA A 25 -0.99 -3.94 -25.31
C ALA A 25 -2.43 -4.41 -25.56
N LEU A 26 -3.42 -3.81 -24.90
CA LEU A 26 -4.84 -4.14 -25.07
C LEU A 26 -5.32 -3.90 -26.49
N ARG A 27 -4.94 -2.76 -27.10
CA ARG A 27 -5.27 -2.45 -28.49
C ARG A 27 -4.77 -3.53 -29.46
N ARG A 28 -3.60 -4.11 -29.20
CA ARG A 28 -3.01 -5.18 -30.02
C ARG A 28 -3.72 -6.52 -29.82
N LEU A 29 -4.19 -6.79 -28.61
CA LEU A 29 -4.87 -8.04 -28.24
C LEU A 29 -6.34 -8.08 -28.67
N SER A 30 -7.01 -6.93 -28.74
CA SER A 30 -8.39 -6.84 -29.20
C SER A 30 -8.59 -5.62 -30.12
N PRO A 31 -8.27 -5.72 -31.42
CA PRO A 31 -8.48 -4.60 -32.33
C PRO A 31 -9.96 -4.25 -32.46
N ALA A 32 -10.28 -2.96 -32.49
CA ALA A 32 -11.63 -2.49 -32.74
C ALA A 32 -11.95 -2.65 -34.24
N VAL A 33 -12.79 -3.63 -34.58
CA VAL A 33 -13.20 -3.88 -35.97
C VAL A 33 -14.54 -3.17 -36.22
N ASN A 34 -14.62 -2.39 -37.30
CA ASN A 34 -15.83 -1.72 -37.79
C ASN A 34 -16.48 -0.72 -36.80
N LEU A 35 -15.69 0.20 -36.24
CA LEU A 35 -16.23 1.37 -35.54
C LEU A 35 -16.11 2.61 -36.42
N GLU A 36 -17.14 3.44 -36.41
CA GLU A 36 -17.12 4.78 -36.97
C GLU A 36 -15.98 5.57 -36.31
N ARG A 37 -15.02 6.03 -37.10
CA ARG A 37 -13.83 6.72 -36.57
C ARG A 37 -14.22 8.10 -36.07
N LEU A 38 -13.83 8.39 -34.84
CA LEU A 38 -13.89 9.75 -34.31
C LEU A 38 -13.05 10.71 -35.16
N THR A 39 -13.51 11.95 -35.26
CA THR A 39 -12.75 13.04 -35.86
C THR A 39 -11.55 13.41 -34.97
N ALA A 40 -10.51 14.01 -35.55
CA ALA A 40 -9.30 14.37 -34.80
C ALA A 40 -9.59 15.37 -33.64
N ASP A 41 -10.57 16.25 -33.83
CA ASP A 41 -11.00 17.20 -32.80
C ASP A 41 -11.74 16.51 -31.65
N GLU A 42 -12.58 15.51 -31.94
CA GLU A 42 -13.24 14.69 -30.92
C GLU A 42 -12.23 13.85 -30.14
N GLU A 43 -11.21 13.28 -30.79
CA GLU A 43 -10.14 12.54 -30.09
C GLU A 43 -9.36 13.46 -29.13
N LYS A 44 -8.98 14.66 -29.59
CA LYS A 44 -8.26 15.63 -28.75
C LYS A 44 -9.14 16.14 -27.59
N TYR A 45 -10.43 16.28 -27.82
CA TYR A 45 -11.39 16.65 -26.78
C TYR A 45 -11.55 15.52 -25.74
N MET A 46 -11.65 14.26 -26.17
CA MET A 46 -11.72 13.10 -25.29
C MET A 46 -10.45 12.94 -24.44
N GLN A 47 -9.26 13.19 -24.99
CA GLN A 47 -8.01 13.19 -24.21
C GLN A 47 -8.03 14.20 -23.05
N LYS A 48 -8.67 15.36 -23.23
CA LYS A 48 -8.84 16.34 -22.14
C LYS A 48 -9.82 15.83 -21.07
N GLN A 49 -10.89 15.14 -21.48
CA GLN A 49 -11.83 14.52 -20.54
C GLN A 49 -11.20 13.35 -19.79
N GLU A 50 -10.29 12.59 -20.42
CA GLU A 50 -9.49 11.57 -19.74
C GLU A 50 -8.63 12.14 -18.62
N LEU A 51 -8.03 13.32 -18.83
CA LEU A 51 -7.28 14.00 -17.77
C LEU A 51 -8.17 14.31 -16.57
N LYS A 52 -9.43 14.75 -16.81
CA LYS A 52 -10.41 14.99 -15.74
C LYS A 52 -10.70 13.70 -14.94
N LEU A 53 -10.90 12.58 -15.62
CA LEU A 53 -11.10 11.28 -14.97
C LEU A 53 -9.86 10.79 -14.23
N MET A 54 -8.67 11.03 -14.77
CA MET A 54 -7.39 10.68 -14.14
C MET A 54 -7.19 11.48 -12.85
N ILE A 55 -7.53 12.78 -12.84
CA ILE A 55 -7.49 13.61 -11.64
C ILE A 55 -8.48 13.09 -10.59
N ALA A 56 -9.71 12.73 -11.00
CA ALA A 56 -10.69 12.15 -10.09
C ALA A 56 -10.24 10.81 -9.51
N TYR A 57 -9.65 9.95 -10.34
CA TYR A 57 -9.05 8.68 -9.91
C TYR A 57 -7.93 8.91 -8.89
N PHE A 58 -7.03 9.85 -9.16
CA PHE A 58 -5.94 10.19 -8.26
C PHE A 58 -6.45 10.69 -6.90
N PHE A 59 -7.48 11.53 -6.91
CA PHE A 59 -8.12 11.98 -5.68
C PHE A 59 -8.64 10.80 -4.84
N PHE A 60 -9.41 9.89 -5.46
CA PHE A 60 -9.90 8.70 -4.75
C PHE A 60 -8.77 7.78 -4.29
N ALA A 61 -7.76 7.57 -5.12
CA ALA A 61 -6.61 6.74 -4.78
C ALA A 61 -5.87 7.28 -3.57
N CYS A 62 -5.62 8.60 -3.50
CA CYS A 62 -4.99 9.24 -2.35
C CYS A 62 -5.82 9.08 -1.07
N VAL A 63 -7.13 9.40 -1.14
CA VAL A 63 -8.04 9.29 0.00
C VAL A 63 -8.09 7.86 0.52
N PHE A 64 -8.28 6.88 -0.38
CA PHE A 64 -8.34 5.48 -0.01
C PHE A 64 -7.00 4.92 0.46
N SER A 65 -5.88 5.34 -0.13
CA SER A 65 -4.55 4.88 0.30
C SER A 65 -4.28 5.25 1.75
N VAL A 66 -4.55 6.51 2.13
CA VAL A 66 -4.40 6.98 3.51
C VAL A 66 -5.40 6.27 4.43
N PHE A 67 -6.67 6.18 4.02
CA PHE A 67 -7.70 5.51 4.81
C PHE A 67 -7.35 4.04 5.09
N PHE A 68 -6.99 3.27 4.06
CA PHE A 68 -6.64 1.85 4.21
C PHE A 68 -5.35 1.66 4.99
N SER A 69 -4.32 2.49 4.81
CA SER A 69 -3.10 2.41 5.61
C SER A 69 -3.39 2.56 7.11
N GLY A 70 -4.26 3.51 7.48
CA GLY A 70 -4.71 3.69 8.86
C GLY A 70 -5.60 2.55 9.36
N ALA A 71 -6.58 2.14 8.55
CA ALA A 71 -7.49 1.05 8.89
C ALA A 71 -6.74 -0.27 9.10
N LEU A 72 -5.78 -0.60 8.25
CA LEU A 72 -4.93 -1.79 8.38
C LEU A 72 -4.08 -1.75 9.64
N ALA A 73 -3.48 -0.60 9.97
CA ALA A 73 -2.73 -0.44 11.20
C ALA A 73 -3.62 -0.66 12.44
N LEU A 74 -4.86 -0.14 12.42
CA LEU A 74 -5.83 -0.36 13.50
C LEU A 74 -6.25 -1.82 13.60
N VAL A 75 -6.61 -2.45 12.48
CA VAL A 75 -7.03 -3.85 12.42
C VAL A 75 -5.91 -4.79 12.85
N SER A 76 -4.67 -4.56 12.41
CA SER A 76 -3.51 -5.33 12.85
C SER A 76 -3.32 -5.25 14.37
N SER A 77 -3.48 -4.06 14.96
CA SER A 77 -3.45 -3.91 16.42
C SER A 77 -4.59 -4.63 17.14
N ILE A 78 -5.79 -4.68 16.56
CA ILE A 78 -6.92 -5.42 17.15
C ILE A 78 -6.66 -6.93 17.07
N ILE A 79 -6.15 -7.43 15.95
CA ILE A 79 -5.85 -8.85 15.73
C ILE A 79 -4.81 -9.35 16.75
N HIS A 80 -3.79 -8.53 17.02
CA HIS A 80 -2.69 -8.88 17.92
C HIS A 80 -2.84 -8.28 19.32
N ALA A 81 -4.02 -7.77 19.68
CA ALA A 81 -4.31 -7.35 21.03
C ALA A 81 -4.42 -8.59 21.93
N SER A 82 -3.29 -9.10 22.40
CA SER A 82 -3.21 -10.22 23.36
C SER A 82 -2.73 -9.72 24.71
N GLY A 83 -3.29 -10.28 25.78
CA GLY A 83 -2.83 -10.08 27.16
C GLY A 83 -1.78 -11.09 27.62
N GLU A 84 -1.34 -12.01 26.73
CA GLU A 84 -0.39 -13.08 27.08
C GLU A 84 1.06 -12.61 27.10
N HIS A 85 1.38 -11.52 26.40
CA HIS A 85 2.72 -10.95 26.31
C HIS A 85 2.82 -9.62 27.06
N LEU A 86 4.00 -9.30 27.60
CA LEU A 86 4.21 -8.03 28.32
C LEU A 86 4.07 -6.84 27.38
N HIS A 87 4.64 -6.93 26.18
CA HIS A 87 4.49 -5.93 25.14
C HIS A 87 4.30 -6.59 23.77
N VAL A 88 3.38 -6.05 22.98
CA VAL A 88 3.17 -6.43 21.58
C VAL A 88 3.36 -5.21 20.71
N LEU A 89 4.36 -5.27 19.82
CA LEU A 89 4.61 -4.22 18.84
C LEU A 89 4.01 -4.64 17.50
N THR A 90 2.97 -3.92 17.07
CA THR A 90 2.36 -4.10 15.76
C THR A 90 2.86 -3.06 14.77
N PRO A 91 2.77 -3.30 13.45
CA PRO A 91 3.22 -2.33 12.46
C PRO A 91 2.41 -1.04 12.53
N ASN A 92 3.06 0.08 12.25
CA ASN A 92 2.45 1.41 12.28
C ASN A 92 1.90 1.83 10.90
N PHE A 93 1.39 3.06 10.80
CA PHE A 93 0.89 3.61 9.55
C PHE A 93 1.94 3.56 8.41
N ARG A 94 3.22 3.85 8.71
CA ARG A 94 4.29 3.85 7.69
C ARG A 94 4.51 2.45 7.12
N ALA A 95 4.48 1.42 7.96
CA ALA A 95 4.57 0.03 7.51
C ALA A 95 3.41 -0.38 6.58
N PHE A 96 2.20 0.07 6.88
CA PHE A 96 1.01 -0.22 6.07
C PHE A 96 0.80 0.73 4.88
N PHE A 97 1.71 1.69 4.66
CA PHE A 97 1.54 2.65 3.58
C PHE A 97 1.55 1.99 2.20
N ALA A 98 2.50 1.10 1.90
CA ALA A 98 2.56 0.43 0.61
C ALA A 98 1.39 -0.56 0.39
N PRO A 99 1.03 -1.44 1.36
CA PRO A 99 -0.18 -2.26 1.27
C PRO A 99 -1.48 -1.45 1.12
N GLY A 100 -1.58 -0.33 1.85
CA GLY A 100 -2.70 0.60 1.78
C GLY A 100 -2.77 1.33 0.44
N LEU A 101 -1.63 1.74 -0.13
CA LEU A 101 -1.53 2.33 -1.46
C LEU A 101 -2.04 1.36 -2.54
N LEU A 102 -1.63 0.10 -2.47
CA LEU A 102 -2.06 -0.93 -3.42
C LEU A 102 -3.58 -1.13 -3.39
N LEU A 103 -4.18 -1.22 -2.19
CA LEU A 103 -5.63 -1.27 -2.03
C LEU A 103 -6.31 0.01 -2.50
N GLY A 104 -5.76 1.18 -2.15
CA GLY A 104 -6.32 2.48 -2.50
C GLY A 104 -6.38 2.70 -4.00
N LEU A 105 -5.29 2.41 -4.72
CA LEU A 105 -5.24 2.44 -6.19
C LEU A 105 -6.25 1.48 -6.81
N THR A 106 -6.30 0.24 -6.33
CA THR A 106 -7.22 -0.76 -6.86
C THR A 106 -8.67 -0.30 -6.68
N LEU A 107 -9.06 0.06 -5.45
CA LEU A 107 -10.44 0.38 -5.10
C LEU A 107 -10.89 1.75 -5.61
N ALA A 108 -9.98 2.67 -5.95
CA ALA A 108 -10.32 3.97 -6.53
C ALA A 108 -11.05 3.87 -7.89
N LEU A 109 -10.93 2.73 -8.58
CA LEU A 109 -11.67 2.47 -9.81
C LEU A 109 -13.18 2.35 -9.58
N ILE A 110 -13.61 1.90 -8.39
CA ILE A 110 -15.04 1.71 -8.07
C ILE A 110 -15.80 3.04 -8.05
N PRO A 111 -15.46 4.02 -7.18
CA PRO A 111 -16.16 5.30 -7.17
C PRO A 111 -15.97 6.03 -8.50
N LEU A 112 -14.80 5.92 -9.15
CA LEU A 112 -14.58 6.50 -10.47
C LEU A 112 -15.62 5.99 -11.49
N TYR A 113 -15.86 4.68 -11.54
CA TYR A 113 -16.87 4.10 -12.44
C TYR A 113 -18.28 4.56 -12.10
N LEU A 114 -18.61 4.70 -10.81
CA LEU A 114 -19.92 5.18 -10.37
C LEU A 114 -20.18 6.65 -10.73
N ILE A 115 -19.17 7.50 -10.65
CA ILE A 115 -19.32 8.95 -10.93
C ILE A 115 -19.02 9.31 -12.39
N GLN A 116 -18.52 8.38 -13.20
CA GLN A 116 -18.06 8.65 -14.56
C GLN A 116 -19.16 9.25 -15.44
N SER A 117 -20.38 8.71 -15.39
CA SER A 117 -21.52 9.21 -16.15
C SER A 117 -21.94 10.61 -15.69
N SER A 118 -21.84 10.89 -14.39
CA SER A 118 -22.13 12.22 -13.85
C SER A 118 -21.04 13.24 -14.18
N LEU A 119 -19.77 12.84 -14.17
CA LEU A 119 -18.63 13.72 -14.49
C LEU A 119 -18.57 14.09 -15.97
N LEU A 120 -18.92 13.16 -16.86
CA LEU A 120 -18.90 13.35 -18.31
C LEU A 120 -20.23 13.86 -18.86
N GLY A 121 -21.34 13.63 -18.16
CA GLY A 121 -22.67 14.11 -18.56
C GLY A 121 -23.05 13.62 -19.96
N GLN A 122 -23.27 14.57 -20.88
CA GLN A 122 -23.65 14.29 -22.27
C GLN A 122 -22.51 13.66 -23.08
N ASP A 123 -21.26 13.85 -22.66
CA ASP A 123 -20.08 13.31 -23.35
C ASP A 123 -19.81 11.83 -23.03
N TYR A 124 -20.59 11.23 -22.14
CA TYR A 124 -20.39 9.83 -21.72
C TYR A 124 -20.52 8.85 -22.88
N GLU A 125 -21.48 9.06 -23.79
CA GLU A 125 -21.64 8.20 -24.96
C GLU A 125 -20.47 8.33 -25.95
N LEU A 126 -19.99 9.55 -26.17
CA LEU A 126 -18.83 9.84 -27.00
C LEU A 126 -17.57 9.21 -26.42
N TYR A 127 -17.40 9.31 -25.10
CA TYR A 127 -16.32 8.68 -24.35
C TYR A 127 -16.35 7.16 -24.46
N ARG A 128 -17.54 6.54 -24.39
CA ARG A 128 -17.68 5.09 -24.56
C ARG A 128 -17.27 4.63 -25.96
N LYS A 129 -17.64 5.39 -27.00
CA LYS A 129 -17.20 5.13 -28.38
C LYS A 129 -15.67 5.24 -28.50
N TYR A 130 -15.09 6.31 -27.94
CA TYR A 130 -13.66 6.55 -27.90
C TYR A 130 -12.89 5.40 -27.22
N ILE A 131 -13.31 4.99 -26.02
CA ILE A 131 -12.68 3.88 -25.29
C ILE A 131 -12.76 2.56 -26.07
N THR A 132 -13.90 2.29 -26.71
CA THR A 132 -14.05 1.06 -27.52
C THR A 132 -13.15 1.11 -28.76
N GLN A 133 -12.95 2.28 -29.36
CA GLN A 133 -12.05 2.48 -30.51
C GLN A 133 -10.57 2.36 -30.11
N VAL A 134 -10.19 2.92 -28.96
CA VAL A 134 -8.80 2.95 -28.48
C VAL A 134 -8.37 1.61 -27.86
N GLU A 135 -9.24 0.99 -27.06
CA GLU A 135 -8.91 -0.18 -26.23
C GLU A 135 -9.45 -1.50 -26.79
N GLY A 136 -10.46 -1.45 -27.68
CA GLY A 136 -11.05 -2.63 -28.32
C GLY A 136 -12.39 -3.10 -27.75
N GLN A 137 -13.10 -3.96 -28.50
CA GLN A 137 -14.45 -4.44 -28.11
C GLN A 137 -14.47 -5.32 -26.85
N LYS A 138 -13.38 -6.00 -26.50
CA LYS A 138 -13.28 -6.86 -25.31
C LYS A 138 -12.48 -6.23 -24.16
N SER A 139 -12.16 -4.94 -24.26
CA SER A 139 -11.38 -4.22 -23.24
C SER A 139 -12.02 -4.35 -21.86
N PHE A 140 -13.34 -4.18 -21.78
CA PHE A 140 -14.10 -4.23 -20.52
C PHE A 140 -13.96 -5.57 -19.77
N GLN A 141 -14.00 -6.70 -20.48
CA GLN A 141 -13.79 -8.02 -19.85
C GLN A 141 -12.36 -8.17 -19.35
N THR A 142 -11.39 -7.68 -20.12
CA THR A 142 -9.97 -7.73 -19.74
C THR A 142 -9.67 -6.87 -18.53
N TYR A 143 -10.21 -5.63 -18.48
CA TYR A 143 -10.08 -4.77 -17.30
C TYR A 143 -10.75 -5.35 -16.06
N LYS A 144 -11.90 -6.01 -16.21
CA LYS A 144 -12.53 -6.74 -15.08
C LYS A 144 -11.63 -7.84 -14.54
N LEU A 145 -11.02 -8.62 -15.43
CA LEU A 145 -10.09 -9.69 -15.03
C LEU A 145 -8.85 -9.11 -14.34
N LEU A 146 -8.25 -8.06 -14.92
CA LEU A 146 -7.10 -7.37 -14.35
C LEU A 146 -7.42 -6.76 -12.98
N PHE A 147 -8.58 -6.11 -12.86
CA PHE A 147 -9.06 -5.57 -11.59
C PHE A 147 -9.25 -6.67 -10.54
N ALA A 148 -9.90 -7.77 -10.90
CA ALA A 148 -10.08 -8.91 -10.00
C ALA A 148 -8.75 -9.51 -9.56
N MET A 149 -7.79 -9.68 -10.48
CA MET A 149 -6.44 -10.16 -10.18
C MET A 149 -5.71 -9.20 -9.23
N MET A 150 -5.73 -7.90 -9.50
CA MET A 150 -5.12 -6.88 -8.63
C MET A 150 -5.76 -6.86 -7.25
N LEU A 151 -7.08 -7.04 -7.16
CA LEU A 151 -7.79 -7.10 -5.89
C LEU A 151 -7.38 -8.34 -5.08
N VAL A 152 -7.26 -9.51 -5.72
CA VAL A 152 -6.75 -10.72 -5.07
C VAL A 152 -5.33 -10.52 -4.56
N VAL A 153 -4.43 -9.99 -5.40
CA VAL A 153 -3.05 -9.68 -4.99
C VAL A 153 -3.02 -8.70 -3.82
N SER A 154 -3.85 -7.66 -3.87
CA SER A 154 -3.98 -6.68 -2.78
C SER A 154 -4.40 -7.36 -1.47
N VAL A 155 -5.45 -8.18 -1.50
CA VAL A 155 -5.94 -8.88 -0.31
C VAL A 155 -4.85 -9.81 0.26
N VAL A 156 -4.16 -10.55 -0.59
CA VAL A 156 -3.06 -11.45 -0.17
C VAL A 156 -1.93 -10.67 0.49
N VAL A 157 -1.41 -9.61 -0.15
CA VAL A 157 -0.33 -8.79 0.42
C VAL A 157 -0.74 -8.20 1.77
N ASN A 158 -1.96 -7.68 1.87
CA ASN A 158 -2.47 -7.10 3.11
C ASN A 158 -2.64 -8.14 4.22
N TRP A 159 -3.05 -9.37 3.89
CA TRP A 159 -3.13 -10.48 4.84
C TRP A 159 -1.78 -10.81 5.48
N TYR A 160 -0.72 -10.91 4.67
CA TYR A 160 0.63 -11.13 5.17
C TYR A 160 1.14 -9.94 5.99
N ALA A 161 0.93 -8.71 5.49
CA ALA A 161 1.35 -7.50 6.18
C ALA A 161 0.71 -7.37 7.58
N MET A 162 -0.59 -7.69 7.72
CA MET A 162 -1.30 -7.60 9.01
C MET A 162 -0.80 -8.60 10.05
N ARG A 163 -0.17 -9.70 9.62
CA ARG A 163 0.35 -10.75 10.50
C ARG A 163 1.74 -10.48 11.03
N TRP A 164 2.46 -9.50 10.48
CA TRP A 164 3.70 -9.03 11.08
C TRP A 164 3.41 -8.46 12.47
N HIS A 165 4.11 -8.96 13.47
CA HIS A 165 4.10 -8.44 14.84
C HIS A 165 5.39 -8.86 15.55
N VAL A 166 5.69 -8.20 16.66
CA VAL A 166 6.79 -8.56 17.56
C VAL A 166 6.24 -8.70 18.98
N ASN A 167 6.37 -9.88 19.56
CA ASN A 167 5.99 -10.15 20.94
C ASN A 167 7.23 -10.09 21.82
N ILE A 168 7.08 -9.46 22.99
CA ILE A 168 8.17 -9.31 23.95
C ILE A 168 7.67 -9.78 25.31
N ASP A 169 8.35 -10.80 25.81
CA ASP A 169 8.20 -11.36 27.15
C ASP A 169 9.37 -10.94 28.04
N THR A 170 9.40 -11.43 29.28
CA THR A 170 10.44 -11.12 30.27
C THR A 170 11.87 -11.48 29.80
N ASP A 171 12.02 -12.61 29.11
CA ASP A 171 13.34 -13.18 28.77
C ASP A 171 13.57 -13.40 27.27
N ARG A 172 12.56 -13.18 26.42
CA ARG A 172 12.62 -13.46 24.99
C ARG A 172 11.87 -12.43 24.14
N ILE A 173 12.35 -12.26 22.91
CA ILE A 173 11.71 -11.48 21.84
C ILE A 173 11.33 -12.46 20.74
N GLU A 174 10.07 -12.45 20.34
CA GLU A 174 9.55 -13.24 19.22
C GLU A 174 9.19 -12.28 18.07
N ILE A 175 9.90 -12.40 16.95
CA ILE A 175 9.71 -11.58 15.75
C ILE A 175 9.05 -12.46 14.69
N THR A 176 7.85 -12.09 14.28
CA THR A 176 7.17 -12.71 13.14
C THR A 176 7.38 -11.84 11.91
N ASN A 177 8.18 -12.26 10.93
CA ASN A 177 8.43 -11.43 9.75
C ASN A 177 7.21 -11.38 8.78
N LEU A 178 7.31 -10.60 7.71
CA LEU A 178 6.28 -10.50 6.66
C LEU A 178 6.00 -11.84 5.94
N LEU A 179 6.96 -12.76 5.94
CA LEU A 179 6.83 -14.11 5.38
C LEU A 179 6.30 -15.13 6.42
N GLN A 180 5.90 -14.67 7.61
CA GLN A 180 5.44 -15.50 8.74
C GLN A 180 6.51 -16.46 9.28
N GLU A 181 7.79 -16.14 9.09
CA GLU A 181 8.87 -16.80 9.82
C GLU A 181 8.92 -16.26 11.25
N ASN A 182 8.82 -17.16 12.22
CA ASN A 182 8.98 -16.83 13.63
C ASN A 182 10.43 -17.01 14.03
N ARG A 183 11.04 -15.93 14.54
CA ARG A 183 12.38 -15.97 15.13
C ARG A 183 12.29 -15.57 16.58
N THR A 184 12.80 -16.43 17.45
CA THR A 184 12.84 -16.19 18.89
C THR A 184 14.28 -15.90 19.30
N TYR A 185 14.50 -14.76 19.94
CA TYR A 185 15.79 -14.35 20.47
C TYR A 185 15.73 -14.26 21.99
N ASN A 186 16.80 -14.67 22.65
CA ASN A 186 16.94 -14.40 24.07
C ASN A 186 17.39 -12.94 24.27
N MET A 187 16.94 -12.27 25.35
CA MET A 187 17.36 -10.88 25.65
C MET A 187 18.89 -10.73 25.77
N LYS A 188 19.60 -11.79 26.18
CA LYS A 188 21.07 -11.80 26.26
C LYS A 188 21.78 -11.83 24.90
N GLU A 189 21.06 -12.11 23.83
CA GLU A 189 21.56 -12.13 22.46
C GLU A 189 21.51 -10.76 21.79
N ILE A 190 20.93 -9.75 22.45
CA ILE A 190 21.01 -8.36 22.01
C ILE A 190 22.47 -7.92 22.09
N SER A 191 23.00 -7.40 20.98
CA SER A 191 24.37 -6.90 20.87
C SER A 191 24.44 -5.38 21.05
N SER A 192 23.44 -4.65 20.55
CA SER A 192 23.33 -3.21 20.77
C SER A 192 21.89 -2.69 20.61
N ILE A 193 21.63 -1.54 21.25
CA ILE A 193 20.37 -0.81 21.15
C ILE A 193 20.72 0.63 20.75
N HIS A 194 20.38 1.03 19.53
CA HIS A 194 20.67 2.37 19.00
C HIS A 194 19.40 3.21 18.90
N TYR A 195 19.47 4.45 19.34
CA TYR A 195 18.41 5.44 19.14
C TYR A 195 18.48 6.00 17.72
N LEU A 196 17.35 6.06 17.02
CA LEU A 196 17.31 6.47 15.60
C LEU A 196 17.02 7.97 15.39
N GLY A 197 16.99 8.76 16.46
CA GLY A 197 16.79 10.21 16.38
C GLY A 197 15.35 10.68 16.62
N ALA A 198 14.37 9.77 16.58
CA ALA A 198 12.97 10.04 16.91
C ALA A 198 12.47 9.21 18.10
N GLU A 199 11.60 9.80 18.92
CA GLU A 199 11.11 9.16 20.13
C GLU A 199 10.35 7.86 19.83
N GLY A 200 10.77 6.76 20.45
CA GLY A 200 10.19 5.43 20.20
C GLY A 200 10.76 4.68 18.99
N GLU A 201 11.74 5.27 18.29
CA GLU A 201 12.45 4.64 17.18
C GLU A 201 13.86 4.18 17.61
N TYR A 202 14.07 2.87 17.54
CA TYR A 202 15.29 2.20 17.95
C TYR A 202 15.67 1.12 16.93
N LEU A 203 16.97 0.89 16.81
CA LEU A 203 17.53 -0.24 16.08
C LEU A 203 18.16 -1.19 17.10
N ILE A 204 17.56 -2.36 17.26
CA ILE A 204 18.05 -3.41 18.15
C ILE A 204 18.78 -4.43 17.27
N ALA A 205 20.08 -4.57 17.49
CA ALA A 205 20.89 -5.56 16.79
C ALA A 205 21.08 -6.80 17.67
N PHE A 206 21.07 -7.97 17.04
CA PHE A 206 21.32 -9.25 17.70
C PHE A 206 22.72 -9.78 17.33
N ARG A 207 23.22 -10.75 18.09
CA ARG A 207 24.56 -11.34 17.88
C ARG A 207 24.73 -12.07 16.55
N ASP A 208 23.63 -12.56 15.97
CA ASP A 208 23.62 -13.21 14.66
C ASP A 208 23.65 -12.22 13.49
N GLY A 209 23.70 -10.91 13.78
CA GLY A 209 23.69 -9.83 12.80
C GLY A 209 22.28 -9.45 12.33
N SER A 210 21.22 -10.09 12.84
CA SER A 210 19.85 -9.67 12.57
C SER A 210 19.53 -8.35 13.29
N GLN A 211 18.57 -7.61 12.74
CA GLN A 211 18.20 -6.28 13.23
C GLN A 211 16.69 -6.15 13.33
N LEU A 212 16.23 -5.62 14.47
CA LEU A 212 14.86 -5.18 14.69
C LEU A 212 14.83 -3.66 14.62
N ASN A 213 14.25 -3.14 13.54
CA ASN A 213 14.01 -1.71 13.36
C ASN A 213 12.58 -1.36 13.83
N THR A 214 12.46 -0.57 14.89
CA THR A 214 11.17 -0.20 15.46
C THR A 214 10.50 1.00 14.79
N SER A 215 11.15 1.69 13.84
CA SER A 215 10.58 2.82 13.10
C SER A 215 9.30 2.47 12.31
N TYR A 216 9.12 1.19 12.00
CA TYR A 216 7.95 0.66 11.29
C TYR A 216 6.93 0.00 12.23
N LEU A 217 7.22 -0.04 13.52
CA LEU A 217 6.33 -0.56 14.55
C LEU A 217 5.67 0.60 15.29
N LYS A 218 4.60 0.31 16.02
CA LYS A 218 3.99 1.27 16.93
C LYS A 218 5.04 1.74 17.94
N GLN A 219 4.90 3.00 18.35
CA GLN A 219 5.88 3.70 19.16
C GLN A 219 6.23 2.87 20.39
N VAL A 220 7.53 2.58 20.52
CA VAL A 220 8.03 1.80 21.63
C VAL A 220 7.96 2.64 22.91
N GLN A 221 7.31 2.11 23.94
CA GLN A 221 7.25 2.75 25.25
C GLN A 221 8.63 2.74 25.93
N PHE A 222 8.91 3.77 26.72
CA PHE A 222 10.18 3.88 27.45
C PHE A 222 10.44 2.67 28.37
N GLU A 223 9.37 2.15 28.98
CA GLU A 223 9.38 0.96 29.84
C GLU A 223 9.96 -0.26 29.13
N LEU A 224 9.60 -0.45 27.86
CA LEU A 224 10.12 -1.55 27.05
C LEU A 224 11.63 -1.42 26.84
N ILE A 225 12.12 -0.23 26.48
CA ILE A 225 13.55 -0.02 26.26
C ILE A 225 14.34 -0.14 27.56
N ALA A 226 13.77 0.31 28.68
CA ALA A 226 14.37 0.11 29.99
C ALA A 226 14.50 -1.38 30.32
N LEU A 227 13.45 -2.18 30.07
CA LEU A 227 13.47 -3.64 30.23
C LEU A 227 14.53 -4.30 29.34
N LEU A 228 14.58 -3.93 28.05
CA LEU A 228 15.58 -4.46 27.11
C LEU A 228 17.01 -4.11 27.55
N SER A 229 17.25 -2.87 28.00
CA SER A 229 18.55 -2.43 28.47
C SER A 229 18.98 -3.17 29.75
N GLU A 230 18.06 -3.34 30.70
CA GLU A 230 18.32 -4.05 31.96
C GLU A 230 18.65 -5.52 31.71
N ARG A 231 17.84 -6.21 30.88
CA ARG A 231 17.97 -7.65 30.65
C ARG A 231 19.13 -8.02 29.73
N SER A 232 19.44 -7.18 28.76
CA SER A 232 20.60 -7.37 27.88
C SER A 232 21.92 -6.96 28.53
N GLY A 233 21.88 -6.09 29.55
CA GLY A 233 23.06 -5.45 30.14
C GLY A 233 23.69 -4.38 29.24
N HIS A 234 23.06 -4.06 28.10
CA HIS A 234 23.53 -3.04 27.16
C HIS A 234 22.79 -1.72 27.39
N ARG A 235 23.53 -0.60 27.35
CA ARG A 235 22.95 0.75 27.40
C ARG A 235 22.48 1.18 26.01
N VAL A 236 21.47 2.04 25.98
CA VAL A 236 21.02 2.70 24.75
C VAL A 236 22.11 3.66 24.25
N VAL A 237 22.55 3.45 23.02
CA VAL A 237 23.50 4.31 22.31
C VAL A 237 22.72 5.42 21.60
N ARG A 238 23.14 6.67 21.79
CA ARG A 238 22.59 7.84 21.07
C ARG A 238 23.39 8.15 19.82
#